data_AF-A0A9D5YAV9-F1
#
_entry.id   AF-A0A9D5YAV9-F1
#
_cell.length_a   1.000
_cell.length_b   1.000
_cell.length_c   1.000
_cell.angle_alpha   90.00
_cell.angle_beta   90.00
_cell.angle_gamma   90.00
#
_symmetry.space_group_name_H-M   'P 1'
#
loop_
_entity.id
_entity.type
_entity.pdbx_description
1 polymer ?
#
loop_
_entity_poly.entity_id
_entity_poly.type
_entity_poly.pdbx_seq_one_letter_code
_entity_poly.pdbx_strand_id
1 'polypeptide(L)'
;MNNYIIHVNRVEKTEWIEAVEDIVARMREEGEEVSQERYYELIDVFAKAIINGGKLIVPVKIPKSLEDEMIVGMPKVGDEINLKEEVRISIKKIELPDGTAALAAFTDYDKLDTDQPESTMTEDVERCLERALMIEEVDGLMINPWTAPCFLPKGYIKMIFEKCLEVKDETRVTFTTANIARYHCECIVNAANKTLLGGGGVDGAIHREAGPGLLEECRTLGGCETGQAKITGGHALMARYVIHTVGPVYTGKETDAQMLGRCYWNSLELARSKNIHSIAFPAISTGAYRYPFVPAAEVAVRTVFDWLKINPQYAMRVTFVLSSRENADVYRAVWADYAAEYDADLTAGANDGILERAVSFAMEAHRGAVRKGSDRPYILHPIETLGILASMNADINLMAAGVLHDTLEDTDTSLLDIYEQFGADTAALVNAHTEDKRRCWFLRKLHTVNEIPNLDIRMKMLVIADKVANLRNMYSDYKKIGEELWTRFNAPKALQAWYYGSINDSLAELADYVETRDIYWEMTALFKDLFVDYFIDDENDVIYQASADKTIYMLCRSDCCWRQTEEGLPDGLRQIHRKAAERIEDNWTEE
;
A
#
# COMPACT_ATOMS: atom_id res chain seq x y z
N MET A 1 1.10 17.66 -10.33
CA MET A 1 -0.18 18.27 -10.76
C MET A 1 -1.29 17.38 -10.23
N ASN A 2 -1.81 17.67 -9.04
CA ASN A 2 -3.00 16.98 -8.54
C ASN A 2 -4.22 17.67 -9.16
N ASN A 3 -4.81 17.05 -10.17
CA ASN A 3 -6.08 17.50 -10.72
C ASN A 3 -7.19 17.14 -9.72
N TYR A 4 -7.66 18.12 -8.96
CA TYR A 4 -8.87 17.96 -8.16
C TYR A 4 -10.08 18.14 -9.08
N ILE A 5 -10.75 17.03 -9.43
CA ILE A 5 -12.02 17.09 -10.13
C ILE A 5 -13.11 17.31 -9.07
N ILE A 6 -13.66 18.52 -9.00
CA ILE A 6 -14.82 18.83 -8.17
C ILE A 6 -16.05 18.27 -8.91
N HIS A 7 -16.46 17.06 -8.58
CA HIS A 7 -17.72 16.51 -9.06
C HIS A 7 -18.88 17.05 -8.22
N VAL A 8 -19.70 17.94 -8.79
CA VAL A 8 -21.05 18.22 -8.28
C VAL A 8 -22.00 17.17 -8.86
N ASN A 9 -21.78 15.89 -8.52
CA ASN A 9 -22.72 14.82 -8.85
C ASN A 9 -23.54 14.49 -7.61
N ARG A 10 -24.86 14.39 -7.77
CA ARG A 10 -25.74 13.69 -6.81
C ARG A 10 -25.23 12.25 -6.74
N VAL A 11 -24.54 11.89 -5.67
CA VAL A 11 -24.13 10.50 -5.42
C VAL A 11 -25.43 9.72 -5.19
N GLU A 12 -25.71 8.73 -6.05
CA GLU A 12 -26.80 7.79 -5.76
C GLU A 12 -26.48 7.06 -4.46
N LYS A 13 -27.49 6.88 -3.61
CA LYS A 13 -27.34 6.21 -2.32
C LYS A 13 -26.82 4.79 -2.57
N THR A 14 -25.64 4.49 -2.04
CA THR A 14 -24.99 3.19 -2.21
C THR A 14 -25.39 2.24 -1.09
N GLU A 15 -25.31 0.93 -1.33
CA GLU A 15 -25.72 -0.09 -0.33
C GLU A 15 -25.02 0.07 1.03
N TRP A 16 -23.74 0.49 1.05
CA TRP A 16 -23.02 0.69 2.31
C TRP A 16 -23.53 1.91 3.08
N ILE A 17 -23.98 2.97 2.40
CA ILE A 17 -24.58 4.15 3.03
C ILE A 17 -25.87 3.75 3.75
N GLU A 18 -26.71 2.94 3.11
CA GLU A 18 -27.94 2.45 3.73
C GLU A 18 -27.65 1.60 4.97
N ALA A 19 -26.63 0.75 4.92
CA ALA A 19 -26.19 -0.04 6.06
C ALA A 19 -25.72 0.84 7.24
N VAL A 20 -24.93 1.90 6.97
CA VAL A 20 -24.51 2.85 8.04
C VAL A 20 -25.71 3.53 8.66
N GLU A 21 -26.65 4.05 7.86
CA GLU A 21 -27.83 4.74 8.38
C GLU A 21 -28.73 3.84 9.23
N ASP A 22 -28.88 2.59 8.82
CA ASP A 22 -29.64 1.56 9.55
C ASP A 22 -28.96 1.19 10.89
N ILE A 23 -27.63 1.01 10.91
CA ILE A 23 -26.86 0.77 12.14
C ILE A 23 -27.01 1.96 13.10
N VAL A 24 -26.82 3.19 12.61
CA VAL A 24 -26.92 4.41 13.42
C VAL A 24 -28.34 4.61 13.97
N ALA A 25 -29.38 4.25 13.20
CA ALA A 25 -30.75 4.26 13.69
C ALA A 25 -30.94 3.29 14.88
N ARG A 26 -30.43 2.06 14.77
CA ARG A 26 -30.48 1.08 15.87
C ARG A 26 -29.69 1.53 17.11
N MET A 27 -28.52 2.13 16.93
CA MET A 27 -27.73 2.68 18.06
C MET A 27 -28.53 3.72 18.86
N ARG A 28 -29.38 4.52 18.20
CA ARG A 28 -30.25 5.49 18.88
C ARG A 28 -31.38 4.84 19.67
N GLU A 29 -31.90 3.73 19.18
CA GLU A 29 -32.91 2.94 19.89
C GLU A 29 -32.33 2.32 21.18
N GLU A 30 -31.03 2.01 21.18
CA GLU A 30 -30.30 1.48 22.36
C GLU A 30 -30.03 2.55 23.44
N GLY A 31 -30.03 3.85 23.10
CA GLY A 31 -29.88 4.94 24.06
C GLY A 31 -28.42 5.16 24.52
N GLU A 32 -28.20 5.31 25.84
CA GLU A 32 -26.87 5.66 26.40
C GLU A 32 -25.89 4.48 26.43
N GLU A 33 -26.38 3.23 26.45
CA GLU A 33 -25.55 2.01 26.47
C GLU A 33 -25.61 1.30 25.11
N VAL A 34 -24.99 1.90 24.10
CA VAL A 34 -24.83 1.25 22.79
C VAL A 34 -23.94 0.02 22.92
N SER A 35 -24.41 -1.12 22.43
CA SER A 35 -23.68 -2.38 22.51
C SER A 35 -22.38 -2.35 21.71
N GLN A 36 -21.34 -3.06 22.19
CA GLN A 36 -20.08 -3.21 21.44
C GLN A 36 -20.31 -3.82 20.05
N GLU A 37 -21.31 -4.70 19.91
CA GLU A 37 -21.70 -5.32 18.64
C GLU A 37 -22.04 -4.27 17.57
N ARG A 38 -22.76 -3.20 17.91
CA ARG A 38 -23.09 -2.13 16.96
C ARG A 38 -21.87 -1.36 16.46
N TYR A 39 -20.91 -1.12 17.34
CA TYR A 39 -19.65 -0.50 16.93
C TYR A 39 -18.85 -1.41 16.01
N TYR A 40 -18.85 -2.73 16.24
CA TYR A 40 -18.23 -3.69 15.33
C TYR A 40 -18.94 -3.77 13.97
N GLU A 41 -20.28 -3.75 13.93
CA GLU A 41 -21.05 -3.65 12.68
C GLU A 41 -20.65 -2.39 11.90
N LEU A 42 -20.55 -1.26 12.59
CA LEU A 42 -20.17 0.02 11.99
C LEU A 42 -18.74 -0.06 11.41
N ILE A 43 -17.78 -0.58 12.18
CA ILE A 43 -16.40 -0.79 11.74
C ILE A 43 -16.35 -1.63 10.45
N ASP A 44 -17.08 -2.75 10.41
CA ASP A 44 -17.10 -3.67 9.27
C ASP A 44 -17.67 -3.01 8.01
N VAL A 45 -18.75 -2.24 8.15
CA VAL A 45 -19.34 -1.50 7.02
C VAL A 45 -18.39 -0.44 6.49
N PHE A 46 -17.70 0.33 7.35
CA PHE A 46 -16.72 1.31 6.89
C PHE A 46 -15.50 0.66 6.23
N ALA A 47 -15.00 -0.46 6.76
CA ALA A 47 -13.88 -1.19 6.15
C ALA A 47 -14.25 -1.70 4.74
N LYS A 48 -15.45 -2.27 4.59
CA LYS A 48 -15.99 -2.66 3.27
C LYS A 48 -16.18 -1.46 2.35
N ALA A 49 -16.64 -0.32 2.88
CA ALA A 49 -16.78 0.91 2.09
C ALA A 49 -15.41 1.36 1.55
N ILE A 50 -14.36 1.36 2.37
CA ILE A 50 -12.98 1.65 1.94
C ILE A 50 -12.56 0.71 0.81
N ILE A 51 -12.71 -0.60 0.99
CA ILE A 51 -12.31 -1.63 0.00
C ILE A 51 -13.05 -1.44 -1.33
N ASN A 52 -14.33 -1.06 -1.29
CA ASN A 52 -15.18 -0.88 -2.47
C ASN A 52 -15.16 0.54 -3.05
N GLY A 53 -14.28 1.44 -2.58
CA GLY A 53 -14.19 2.81 -3.08
C GLY A 53 -15.40 3.69 -2.73
N GLY A 54 -15.98 3.47 -1.55
CA GLY A 54 -17.07 4.26 -0.98
C GLY A 54 -16.67 5.73 -0.82
N LYS A 55 -17.65 6.62 -0.96
CA LYS A 55 -17.44 8.08 -0.97
C LYS A 55 -18.39 8.81 -0.05
N LEU A 56 -17.90 9.87 0.58
CA LEU A 56 -18.64 10.78 1.42
C LEU A 56 -18.68 12.18 0.79
N ILE A 57 -19.67 12.96 1.18
CA ILE A 57 -19.76 14.39 0.87
C ILE A 57 -19.13 15.16 2.02
N VAL A 58 -18.18 16.03 1.71
CA VAL A 58 -17.40 16.80 2.69
C VAL A 58 -17.63 18.29 2.46
N PRO A 59 -18.05 19.05 3.50
CA PRO A 59 -18.20 20.50 3.42
C PRO A 59 -16.84 21.18 3.40
N VAL A 60 -16.68 22.13 2.48
CA VAL A 60 -15.40 22.77 2.20
C VAL A 60 -15.51 24.28 2.14
N LYS A 61 -14.45 24.94 2.58
CA LYS A 61 -14.26 26.38 2.39
C LYS A 61 -13.33 26.60 1.20
N ILE A 62 -13.88 27.24 0.18
CA ILE A 62 -13.17 27.63 -1.03
C ILE A 62 -12.53 29.01 -0.77
N PRO A 63 -11.28 29.25 -1.21
CA PRO A 63 -10.69 30.59 -1.16
C PRO A 63 -11.51 31.60 -1.97
N LYS A 64 -11.71 32.80 -1.41
CA LYS A 64 -12.52 33.86 -2.03
C LYS A 64 -12.08 34.24 -3.44
N SER A 65 -10.77 34.18 -3.72
CA SER A 65 -10.22 34.42 -5.05
C SER A 65 -10.72 33.43 -6.10
N LEU A 66 -10.93 32.16 -5.71
CA LEU A 66 -11.49 31.15 -6.60
C LEU A 66 -13.00 31.32 -6.75
N GLU A 67 -13.71 31.69 -5.68
CA GLU A 67 -15.13 32.03 -5.76
C GLU A 67 -15.37 33.18 -6.76
N ASP A 68 -14.56 34.24 -6.69
CA ASP A 68 -14.63 35.38 -7.60
C ASP A 68 -14.36 34.97 -9.06
N GLU A 69 -13.37 34.09 -9.31
CA GLU A 69 -13.04 33.61 -10.66
C GLU A 69 -14.12 32.68 -11.23
N MET A 70 -14.71 31.82 -10.39
CA MET A 70 -15.87 30.98 -10.77
C MET A 70 -17.12 31.81 -11.06
N ILE A 71 -17.36 32.91 -10.32
CA ILE A 71 -18.47 33.84 -10.56
C ILE A 71 -18.31 34.54 -11.92
N VAL A 72 -17.09 34.96 -12.27
CA VAL A 72 -16.81 35.62 -13.56
C VAL A 72 -17.00 34.67 -14.74
N GLY A 73 -16.78 33.36 -14.56
CA GLY A 73 -16.96 32.35 -15.61
C GLY A 73 -18.39 31.83 -15.80
N MET A 74 -19.27 31.94 -14.80
CA MET A 74 -20.62 31.33 -14.76
C MET A 74 -20.69 29.88 -15.28
N PRO A 75 -19.90 28.95 -14.71
CA PRO A 75 -19.91 27.55 -15.11
C PRO A 75 -21.27 26.89 -14.81
N LYS A 76 -21.71 26.01 -15.69
CA LYS A 76 -22.91 25.18 -15.53
C LYS A 76 -22.55 23.83 -14.89
N VAL A 77 -23.56 23.17 -14.32
CA VAL A 77 -23.41 21.80 -13.82
C VAL A 77 -22.94 20.90 -14.97
N GLY A 78 -21.78 20.25 -14.78
CA GLY A 78 -21.13 19.42 -15.79
C GLY A 78 -19.95 20.09 -16.51
N ASP A 79 -19.70 21.38 -16.30
CA ASP A 79 -18.53 22.06 -16.87
C ASP A 79 -17.25 21.65 -16.12
N GLU A 80 -16.21 21.29 -16.87
CA GLU A 80 -14.86 21.08 -16.34
C GLU A 80 -14.08 22.40 -16.34
N ILE A 81 -13.61 22.82 -15.17
CA ILE A 81 -12.82 24.04 -15.00
C ILE A 81 -11.39 23.65 -14.66
N ASN A 82 -10.45 24.02 -15.52
CA ASN A 82 -9.02 23.87 -15.23
C ASN A 82 -8.50 25.09 -14.49
N LEU A 83 -8.04 24.87 -13.26
CA LEU A 83 -7.46 25.91 -12.42
C LEU A 83 -6.02 26.20 -12.88
N LYS A 84 -5.65 27.49 -12.96
CA LYS A 84 -4.31 27.92 -13.37
C LYS A 84 -3.26 27.72 -12.28
N GLU A 85 -3.70 27.64 -11.03
CA GLU A 85 -2.86 27.50 -9.85
C GLU A 85 -3.44 26.47 -8.89
N GLU A 86 -2.59 25.93 -8.01
CA GLU A 86 -2.99 24.97 -6.99
C GLU A 86 -3.80 25.66 -5.89
N VAL A 87 -5.08 25.31 -5.76
CA VAL A 87 -5.98 25.95 -4.79
C VAL A 87 -6.03 25.13 -3.50
N ARG A 88 -5.73 25.78 -2.38
CA ARG A 88 -5.86 25.19 -1.05
C ARG A 88 -7.31 25.25 -0.59
N ILE A 89 -7.98 24.10 -0.60
CA ILE A 89 -9.32 23.94 -0.05
C ILE A 89 -9.19 23.46 1.40
N SER A 90 -9.97 24.03 2.31
CA SER A 90 -9.99 23.60 3.72
C SER A 90 -11.31 22.91 4.04
N ILE A 91 -11.23 21.78 4.75
CA ILE A 91 -12.41 21.05 5.22
C ILE A 91 -12.95 21.71 6.47
N LYS A 92 -14.28 21.81 6.59
CA LYS A 92 -14.93 22.42 7.75
C LYS A 92 -14.73 21.54 9.00
N LYS A 93 -14.18 22.14 10.04
CA LYS A 93 -14.20 21.62 11.42
C LYS A 93 -15.50 22.06 12.09
N ILE A 94 -16.11 21.17 12.85
CA ILE A 94 -17.27 21.45 13.71
C ILE A 94 -16.89 21.18 15.16
N GLU A 95 -17.56 21.87 16.08
CA GLU A 95 -17.44 21.66 17.52
C GLU A 95 -18.76 21.07 18.01
N LEU A 96 -18.67 19.95 18.73
CA LEU A 96 -19.80 19.25 19.31
C LEU A 96 -20.23 19.93 20.64
N PRO A 97 -21.45 19.69 21.14
CA PRO A 97 -21.95 20.36 22.35
C PRO A 97 -21.08 20.16 23.62
N ASP A 98 -20.29 19.10 23.67
CA ASP A 98 -19.35 18.77 24.75
C ASP A 98 -17.95 19.39 24.56
N GLY A 99 -17.75 20.17 23.49
CA GLY A 99 -16.47 20.79 23.13
C GLY A 99 -15.55 19.89 22.28
N THR A 100 -15.96 18.67 21.96
CA THR A 100 -15.20 17.78 21.07
C THR A 100 -15.14 18.36 19.65
N ALA A 101 -13.96 18.38 19.05
CA ALA A 101 -13.77 18.90 17.69
C ALA A 101 -13.81 17.75 16.67
N ALA A 102 -14.57 17.89 15.60
CA ALA A 102 -14.72 16.86 14.57
C ALA A 102 -14.61 17.43 13.15
N LEU A 103 -14.16 16.61 12.19
CA LEU A 103 -14.45 16.87 10.79
C LEU A 103 -15.89 16.47 10.48
N ALA A 104 -16.59 17.24 9.66
CA ALA A 104 -17.94 16.87 9.22
C ALA A 104 -17.88 16.11 7.88
N ALA A 105 -18.72 15.08 7.74
CA ALA A 105 -18.98 14.39 6.49
C ALA A 105 -20.45 13.98 6.40
N PHE A 106 -20.94 13.75 5.19
CA PHE A 106 -22.34 13.45 4.91
C PHE A 106 -22.48 12.27 3.96
N THR A 107 -23.51 11.45 4.19
CA THR A 107 -23.82 10.30 3.34
C THR A 107 -24.55 10.71 2.06
N ASP A 108 -25.37 11.76 2.10
CA ASP A 108 -26.08 12.30 0.95
C ASP A 108 -26.34 13.82 1.08
N TYR A 109 -26.79 14.45 -0.01
CA TYR A 109 -27.02 15.89 -0.07
C TYR A 109 -28.23 16.35 0.77
N ASP A 110 -29.22 15.49 1.01
CA ASP A 110 -30.40 15.82 1.81
C ASP A 110 -30.05 15.87 3.31
N LYS A 111 -28.87 15.38 3.71
CA LYS A 111 -28.34 15.46 5.08
C LYS A 111 -27.57 16.75 5.36
N LEU A 112 -27.28 17.57 4.34
CA LEU A 112 -26.58 18.84 4.50
C LEU A 112 -27.42 19.85 5.30
N ASP A 113 -26.75 20.86 5.85
CA ASP A 113 -27.44 21.99 6.47
C ASP A 113 -28.23 22.75 5.41
N THR A 114 -29.57 22.70 5.49
CA THR A 114 -30.45 23.39 4.53
C THR A 114 -30.49 24.90 4.76
N ASP A 115 -30.10 25.36 5.95
CA ASP A 115 -30.14 26.78 6.33
C ASP A 115 -28.84 27.50 5.98
N GLN A 116 -27.76 26.76 5.69
CA GLN A 116 -26.47 27.29 5.23
C GLN A 116 -26.05 26.58 3.92
N PRO A 117 -26.30 27.18 2.74
CA PRO A 117 -25.79 26.61 1.50
C PRO A 117 -24.26 26.60 1.53
N GLU A 118 -23.68 25.40 1.55
CA GLU A 118 -22.24 25.17 1.65
C GLU A 118 -21.67 24.58 0.36
N SER A 119 -20.44 24.97 0.05
CA SER A 119 -19.65 24.30 -0.99
C SER A 119 -19.24 22.92 -0.48
N THR A 120 -19.44 21.89 -1.30
CA THR A 120 -19.15 20.49 -0.93
C THR A 120 -18.28 19.82 -1.99
N MET A 121 -17.52 18.81 -1.57
CA MET A 121 -16.84 17.89 -2.48
C MET A 121 -17.17 16.43 -2.15
N THR A 122 -17.10 15.55 -3.15
CA THR A 122 -17.13 14.11 -2.93
C THR A 122 -15.70 13.60 -2.71
N GLU A 123 -15.45 12.96 -1.57
CA GLU A 123 -14.13 12.42 -1.21
C GLU A 123 -14.25 10.94 -0.80
N ASP A 124 -13.20 10.16 -1.05
CA ASP A 124 -13.17 8.74 -0.66
C ASP A 124 -13.24 8.60 0.86
N VAL A 125 -13.97 7.60 1.36
CA VAL A 125 -14.11 7.30 2.79
C VAL A 125 -12.73 7.15 3.45
N GLU A 126 -11.81 6.48 2.77
CA GLU A 126 -10.42 6.29 3.20
C GLU A 126 -9.71 7.61 3.52
N ARG A 127 -9.85 8.62 2.63
CA ARG A 127 -9.21 9.92 2.79
C ARG A 127 -9.87 10.75 3.89
N CYS A 128 -11.20 10.69 4.01
CA CYS A 128 -11.93 11.39 5.07
C CYS A 128 -11.47 10.92 6.45
N LEU A 129 -11.38 9.60 6.63
CA LEU A 129 -10.94 8.97 7.87
C LEU A 129 -9.46 9.27 8.17
N GLU A 130 -8.58 9.21 7.17
CA GLU A 130 -7.16 9.58 7.36
C GLU A 130 -7.02 11.04 7.84
N ARG A 131 -7.74 11.99 7.23
CA ARG A 131 -7.64 13.40 7.62
C ARG A 131 -8.04 13.62 9.08
N ALA A 132 -9.06 12.89 9.55
CA ALA A 132 -9.43 12.92 10.97
C ALA A 132 -8.30 12.42 11.87
N LEU A 133 -7.50 11.44 11.44
CA LEU A 133 -6.29 11.01 12.15
C LEU A 133 -5.15 12.05 12.11
N MET A 134 -4.97 12.72 10.96
CA MET A 134 -3.84 13.62 10.69
C MET A 134 -3.93 14.99 11.38
N ILE A 135 -5.15 15.47 11.67
CA ILE A 135 -5.37 16.78 12.30
C ILE A 135 -5.33 16.62 13.82
N GLU A 136 -4.37 17.26 14.48
CA GLU A 136 -4.19 17.12 15.93
C GLU A 136 -5.35 17.72 16.73
N GLU A 137 -5.93 18.84 16.28
CA GLU A 137 -7.00 19.54 16.98
C GLU A 137 -8.40 18.95 16.73
N VAL A 138 -8.47 17.74 16.18
CA VAL A 138 -9.72 17.03 15.90
C VAL A 138 -9.68 15.67 16.59
N ASP A 139 -10.81 15.27 17.17
CA ASP A 139 -10.96 14.03 17.94
C ASP A 139 -11.55 12.89 17.09
N GLY A 140 -12.09 13.20 15.91
CA GLY A 140 -12.68 12.20 15.01
C GLY A 140 -13.43 12.77 13.81
N LEU A 141 -14.25 11.91 13.20
CA LEU A 141 -15.13 12.23 12.08
C LEU A 141 -16.59 12.19 12.54
N MET A 142 -17.34 13.27 12.33
CA MET A 142 -18.78 13.32 12.56
C MET A 142 -19.52 13.14 11.24
N ILE A 143 -20.33 12.09 11.15
CA ILE A 143 -21.15 11.78 9.98
C ILE A 143 -22.58 12.25 10.22
N ASN A 144 -23.15 12.93 9.23
CA ASN A 144 -24.51 13.48 9.23
C ASN A 144 -24.87 14.29 10.50
N PRO A 145 -24.09 15.32 10.89
CA PRO A 145 -24.23 16.01 12.17
C PRO A 145 -25.67 16.45 12.56
N TRP A 146 -26.51 16.80 11.59
CA TRP A 146 -27.81 17.45 11.82
C TRP A 146 -29.02 16.55 11.73
N THR A 147 -28.88 15.38 11.10
CA THR A 147 -30.00 14.48 10.80
C THR A 147 -29.79 13.14 11.49
N ALA A 148 -28.63 12.55 11.26
CA ALA A 148 -28.23 11.26 11.77
C ALA A 148 -26.81 11.27 12.37
N PRO A 149 -26.48 12.15 13.35
CA PRO A 149 -25.14 12.23 13.92
C PRO A 149 -24.60 10.86 14.34
N CYS A 150 -23.42 10.55 13.82
CA CYS A 150 -22.60 9.39 14.13
C CYS A 150 -21.16 9.87 14.27
N PHE A 151 -20.66 9.92 15.50
CA PHE A 151 -19.28 10.29 15.78
C PHE A 151 -18.38 9.05 15.72
N LEU A 152 -17.30 9.15 14.95
CA LEU A 152 -16.23 8.17 14.86
C LEU A 152 -14.96 8.75 15.50
N PRO A 153 -14.71 8.47 16.79
CA PRO A 153 -13.46 8.81 17.45
C PRO A 153 -12.24 8.21 16.72
N LYS A 154 -11.07 8.87 16.82
CA LYS A 154 -9.81 8.38 16.25
C LYS A 154 -9.50 6.91 16.54
N GLY A 155 -9.83 6.41 17.74
CA GLY A 155 -9.67 4.99 18.10
C GLY A 155 -10.44 4.04 17.19
N TYR A 156 -11.73 4.29 16.96
CA TYR A 156 -12.55 3.50 16.04
C TYR A 156 -12.09 3.64 14.59
N ILE A 157 -11.61 4.83 14.19
CA ILE A 157 -11.04 5.04 12.86
C ILE A 157 -9.82 4.13 12.65
N LYS A 158 -8.92 4.00 13.65
CA LYS A 158 -7.80 3.06 13.58
C LYS A 158 -8.28 1.61 13.42
N MET A 159 -9.29 1.19 14.19
CA MET A 159 -9.89 -0.15 14.07
C MET A 159 -10.50 -0.43 12.70
N ILE A 160 -11.10 0.58 12.05
CA ILE A 160 -11.59 0.47 10.66
C ILE A 160 -10.44 0.16 9.69
N PHE A 161 -9.31 0.85 9.83
CA PHE A 161 -8.13 0.59 8.99
C PHE A 161 -7.53 -0.79 9.28
N GLU A 162 -7.46 -1.22 10.54
CA GLU A 162 -7.02 -2.57 10.92
C GLU A 162 -7.91 -3.64 10.27
N LYS A 163 -9.24 -3.44 10.31
CA LYS A 163 -10.21 -4.34 9.69
C LYS A 163 -10.03 -4.46 8.17
N CYS A 164 -9.53 -3.42 7.51
CA CYS A 164 -9.21 -3.48 6.08
C CYS A 164 -8.10 -4.49 5.74
N LEU A 165 -7.24 -4.86 6.71
CA LEU A 165 -6.15 -5.81 6.51
C LEU A 165 -6.58 -7.27 6.67
N GLU A 166 -7.73 -7.54 7.31
CA GLU A 166 -8.20 -8.90 7.59
C GLU A 166 -8.81 -9.61 6.37
N VAL A 167 -9.15 -8.86 5.31
CA VAL A 167 -9.77 -9.41 4.10
C VAL A 167 -8.68 -9.91 3.15
N LYS A 168 -8.12 -11.09 3.42
CA LYS A 168 -7.20 -11.77 2.51
C LYS A 168 -7.97 -12.79 1.66
N ASP A 169 -8.13 -12.49 0.38
CA ASP A 169 -8.48 -13.50 -0.61
C ASP A 169 -7.35 -14.55 -0.67
N GLU A 170 -7.66 -15.81 -0.97
CA GLU A 170 -6.61 -16.84 -1.10
C GLU A 170 -6.01 -16.86 -2.50
N THR A 171 -4.68 -16.78 -2.58
CA THR A 171 -3.92 -17.08 -3.81
C THR A 171 -4.04 -18.56 -4.15
N ARG A 172 -4.43 -18.87 -5.39
CA ARG A 172 -4.57 -20.26 -5.85
C ARG A 172 -4.25 -20.39 -7.33
N VAL A 173 -3.53 -21.45 -7.68
CA VAL A 173 -3.29 -21.82 -9.08
C VAL A 173 -4.02 -23.10 -9.43
N THR A 174 -4.75 -23.10 -10.55
CA THR A 174 -5.48 -24.28 -11.04
C THR A 174 -5.19 -24.54 -12.51
N PHE A 175 -5.22 -25.82 -12.88
CA PHE A 175 -5.01 -26.30 -14.25
C PHE A 175 -6.25 -27.08 -14.66
N THR A 176 -6.93 -26.64 -15.72
CA THR A 176 -8.22 -27.22 -16.12
C THR A 176 -8.37 -27.31 -17.64
N THR A 177 -9.30 -28.14 -18.08
CA THR A 177 -9.68 -28.29 -19.49
C THR A 177 -11.06 -27.70 -19.70
N ALA A 178 -11.14 -26.56 -20.39
CA ALA A 178 -12.40 -25.87 -20.67
C ALA A 178 -12.28 -24.97 -21.92
N ASN A 179 -13.40 -24.38 -22.36
CA ASN A 179 -13.39 -23.30 -23.34
C ASN A 179 -13.22 -21.96 -22.62
N ILE A 180 -12.05 -21.32 -22.79
CA ILE A 180 -11.72 -20.06 -22.12
C ILE A 180 -12.71 -18.93 -22.44
N ALA A 181 -13.30 -18.92 -23.65
CA ALA A 181 -14.30 -17.90 -24.04
C ALA A 181 -15.61 -18.01 -23.21
N ARG A 182 -15.83 -19.12 -22.50
CA ARG A 182 -17.00 -19.36 -21.64
C ARG A 182 -16.62 -19.59 -20.18
N TYR A 183 -15.38 -19.26 -19.81
CA TYR A 183 -14.89 -19.49 -18.46
C TYR A 183 -15.38 -18.39 -17.52
N HIS A 184 -15.85 -18.77 -16.34
CA HIS A 184 -16.40 -17.85 -15.34
C HIS A 184 -15.30 -17.40 -14.37
N CYS A 185 -14.74 -16.22 -14.64
CA CYS A 185 -13.79 -15.51 -13.80
C CYS A 185 -13.91 -14.00 -14.04
N GLU A 186 -13.18 -13.16 -13.30
CA GLU A 186 -13.23 -11.72 -13.54
C GLU A 186 -12.55 -11.32 -14.86
N CYS A 187 -11.44 -11.97 -15.22
CA CYS A 187 -10.69 -11.67 -16.43
C CYS A 187 -10.21 -12.93 -17.16
N ILE A 188 -10.36 -12.96 -18.48
CA ILE A 188 -9.69 -13.95 -19.33
C ILE A 188 -8.56 -13.29 -20.12
N VAL A 189 -7.55 -14.07 -20.50
CA VAL A 189 -6.45 -13.60 -21.35
C VAL A 189 -6.65 -14.10 -22.77
N ASN A 190 -6.53 -13.19 -23.73
CA ASN A 190 -6.55 -13.47 -25.15
C ASN A 190 -5.11 -13.53 -25.69
N ALA A 191 -4.75 -14.67 -26.30
CA ALA A 191 -3.54 -14.81 -27.11
C ALA A 191 -3.74 -14.14 -28.48
N ALA A 192 -3.58 -12.82 -28.50
CA ALA A 192 -3.88 -11.95 -29.63
C ALA A 192 -2.69 -11.83 -30.61
N ASN A 193 -2.93 -11.12 -31.71
CA ASN A 193 -1.88 -10.67 -32.64
C ASN A 193 -1.68 -9.14 -32.52
N LYS A 194 -0.62 -8.61 -33.13
CA LYS A 194 -0.23 -7.18 -33.02
C LYS A 194 -1.34 -6.18 -33.35
N THR A 195 -2.32 -6.55 -34.18
CA THR A 195 -3.40 -5.64 -34.56
C THR A 195 -4.49 -5.52 -33.50
N LEU A 196 -4.64 -6.53 -32.62
CA LEU A 196 -5.78 -6.71 -31.71
C LEU A 196 -7.17 -6.85 -32.40
N LEU A 197 -7.21 -6.99 -33.74
CA LEU A 197 -8.46 -7.00 -34.50
C LEU A 197 -9.03 -8.42 -34.72
N GLY A 198 -8.71 -9.33 -33.80
CA GLY A 198 -9.12 -10.74 -33.86
C GLY A 198 -8.28 -11.59 -34.82
N GLY A 199 -8.66 -12.87 -34.93
CA GLY A 199 -7.92 -13.87 -35.68
C GLY A 199 -8.55 -15.27 -35.61
N GLY A 200 -7.72 -16.31 -35.77
CA GLY A 200 -8.11 -17.70 -35.60
C GLY A 200 -7.92 -18.22 -34.16
N GLY A 201 -8.18 -19.50 -33.91
CA GLY A 201 -7.89 -20.14 -32.62
C GLY A 201 -8.67 -19.55 -31.45
N VAL A 202 -7.99 -19.35 -30.32
CA VAL A 202 -8.56 -18.77 -29.08
C VAL A 202 -9.04 -17.34 -29.30
N ASP A 203 -8.27 -16.52 -30.02
CA ASP A 203 -8.61 -15.12 -30.34
C ASP A 203 -9.96 -15.01 -31.06
N GLY A 204 -10.12 -15.81 -32.13
CA GLY A 204 -11.40 -15.88 -32.84
C GLY A 204 -12.55 -16.42 -32.01
N ALA A 205 -12.30 -17.33 -31.06
CA ALA A 205 -13.33 -17.85 -30.16
C ALA A 205 -13.82 -16.78 -29.18
N ILE A 206 -12.89 -16.00 -28.60
CA ILE A 206 -13.20 -14.89 -27.69
C ILE A 206 -14.00 -13.80 -28.41
N HIS A 207 -13.56 -13.35 -29.60
CA HIS A 207 -14.29 -12.33 -30.36
C HIS A 207 -15.70 -12.78 -30.78
N ARG A 208 -15.90 -14.07 -31.11
CA ARG A 208 -17.23 -14.60 -31.44
C ARG A 208 -18.17 -14.61 -30.25
N GLU A 209 -17.70 -14.97 -29.07
CA GLU A 209 -18.53 -15.06 -27.87
C GLU A 209 -18.77 -13.69 -27.22
N ALA A 210 -17.78 -12.77 -27.26
CA ALA A 210 -17.91 -11.41 -26.74
C ALA A 210 -18.83 -10.50 -27.57
N GLY A 211 -18.98 -10.80 -28.86
CA GLY A 211 -19.75 -10.00 -29.81
C GLY A 211 -18.95 -8.81 -30.41
N PRO A 212 -19.58 -8.03 -31.31
CA PRO A 212 -18.90 -7.00 -32.09
C PRO A 212 -18.35 -5.84 -31.27
N GLY A 213 -18.93 -5.56 -30.10
CA GLY A 213 -18.48 -4.49 -29.20
C GLY A 213 -17.00 -4.62 -28.79
N LEU A 214 -16.51 -5.87 -28.62
CA LEU A 214 -15.11 -6.11 -28.29
C LEU A 214 -14.17 -5.65 -29.40
N LEU A 215 -14.55 -5.86 -30.66
CA LEU A 215 -13.74 -5.42 -31.79
C LEU A 215 -13.74 -3.89 -31.92
N GLU A 216 -14.85 -3.23 -31.59
CA GLU A 216 -14.94 -1.77 -31.57
C GLU A 216 -14.02 -1.17 -30.51
N GLU A 217 -14.01 -1.73 -29.29
CA GLU A 217 -13.09 -1.32 -28.23
C GLU A 217 -11.63 -1.61 -28.61
N CYS A 218 -11.32 -2.79 -29.16
CA CYS A 218 -9.96 -3.11 -29.61
C CYS A 218 -9.40 -2.10 -30.63
N ARG A 219 -10.24 -1.51 -31.48
CA ARG A 219 -9.81 -0.49 -32.46
C ARG A 219 -9.31 0.79 -31.81
N THR A 220 -9.80 1.14 -30.63
CA THR A 220 -9.37 2.35 -29.90
C THR A 220 -8.02 2.17 -29.23
N LEU A 221 -7.54 0.92 -29.07
CA LEU A 221 -6.29 0.61 -28.39
C LEU A 221 -5.03 0.81 -29.27
N GLY A 222 -5.16 0.86 -30.59
CA GLY A 222 -4.02 1.09 -31.50
C GLY A 222 -3.01 -0.07 -31.57
N GLY A 223 -3.47 -1.32 -31.46
CA GLY A 223 -2.61 -2.52 -31.53
C GLY A 223 -1.84 -2.81 -30.23
N CYS A 224 -0.95 -3.80 -30.25
CA CYS A 224 -0.14 -4.21 -29.10
C CYS A 224 1.19 -4.81 -29.56
N GLU A 225 2.29 -4.49 -28.87
CA GLU A 225 3.60 -5.05 -29.18
C GLU A 225 3.82 -6.43 -28.55
N THR A 226 4.74 -7.19 -29.12
CA THR A 226 5.10 -8.51 -28.59
C THR A 226 5.61 -8.40 -27.15
N GLY A 227 5.10 -9.25 -26.26
CA GLY A 227 5.39 -9.21 -24.83
C GLY A 227 4.55 -8.22 -24.03
N GLN A 228 3.75 -7.37 -24.67
CA GLN A 228 2.90 -6.37 -23.99
C GLN A 228 1.46 -6.86 -23.84
N ALA A 229 0.66 -6.17 -23.01
CA ALA A 229 -0.75 -6.47 -22.78
C ALA A 229 -1.62 -5.20 -22.74
N LYS A 230 -2.88 -5.31 -23.16
CA LYS A 230 -3.91 -4.25 -23.06
C LYS A 230 -5.23 -4.84 -22.61
N ILE A 231 -6.07 -4.07 -21.94
CA ILE A 231 -7.34 -4.54 -21.36
C ILE A 231 -8.55 -3.88 -22.04
N THR A 232 -9.63 -4.65 -22.17
CA THR A 232 -10.95 -4.22 -22.64
C THR A 232 -12.04 -4.76 -21.71
N GLY A 233 -13.28 -4.30 -21.90
CA GLY A 233 -14.46 -4.93 -21.30
C GLY A 233 -14.73 -6.32 -21.87
N GLY A 234 -15.40 -7.17 -21.08
CA GLY A 234 -15.80 -8.52 -21.50
C GLY A 234 -16.99 -8.59 -22.46
N HIS A 235 -17.78 -7.51 -22.57
CA HIS A 235 -19.01 -7.46 -23.36
C HIS A 235 -19.97 -8.62 -23.05
N ALA A 236 -20.26 -9.49 -24.02
CA ALA A 236 -21.16 -10.62 -23.83
C ALA A 236 -20.51 -11.85 -23.17
N LEU A 237 -19.22 -11.80 -22.84
CA LEU A 237 -18.54 -12.86 -22.10
C LEU A 237 -19.05 -12.94 -20.66
N MET A 238 -18.91 -14.12 -20.06
CA MET A 238 -19.10 -14.28 -18.61
C MET A 238 -18.03 -13.54 -17.80
N ALA A 239 -16.83 -13.38 -18.37
CA ALA A 239 -15.78 -12.60 -17.76
C ALA A 239 -16.04 -11.11 -17.92
N ARG A 240 -15.71 -10.33 -16.89
CA ARG A 240 -15.91 -8.87 -16.87
C ARG A 240 -14.91 -8.15 -17.76
N TYR A 241 -13.71 -8.72 -17.93
CA TYR A 241 -12.61 -8.13 -18.68
C TYR A 241 -11.92 -9.13 -19.59
N VAL A 242 -11.29 -8.62 -20.64
CA VAL A 242 -10.34 -9.36 -21.48
C VAL A 242 -9.02 -8.64 -21.51
N ILE A 243 -7.95 -9.34 -21.13
CA ILE A 243 -6.58 -8.86 -21.33
C ILE A 243 -6.03 -9.47 -22.62
N HIS A 244 -5.71 -8.63 -23.60
CA HIS A 244 -5.13 -9.02 -24.87
C HIS A 244 -3.61 -8.88 -24.79
N THR A 245 -2.89 -9.99 -24.98
CA THR A 245 -1.43 -10.00 -25.03
C THR A 245 -0.91 -10.66 -26.30
N VAL A 246 0.24 -10.19 -26.79
CA VAL A 246 0.83 -10.65 -28.04
C VAL A 246 2.07 -11.47 -27.75
N GLY A 247 1.94 -12.79 -27.87
CA GLY A 247 3.04 -13.73 -27.73
C GLY A 247 4.09 -13.62 -28.84
N PRO A 248 5.32 -14.13 -28.64
CA PRO A 248 6.33 -14.20 -29.68
C PRO A 248 6.01 -15.29 -30.70
N VAL A 249 6.39 -15.04 -31.96
CA VAL A 249 6.51 -16.09 -32.97
C VAL A 249 7.81 -16.84 -32.71
N TYR A 250 7.75 -18.16 -32.52
CA TYR A 250 8.91 -18.93 -32.07
C TYR A 250 10.02 -18.98 -33.14
N THR A 251 11.22 -18.56 -32.76
CA THR A 251 12.44 -18.56 -33.57
C THR A 251 13.55 -19.45 -32.99
N GLY A 252 13.38 -19.93 -31.74
CA GLY A 252 14.38 -20.73 -31.02
C GLY A 252 15.46 -19.89 -30.33
N LYS A 253 15.27 -18.57 -30.23
CA LYS A 253 16.18 -17.67 -29.52
C LYS A 253 15.75 -17.47 -28.07
N GLU A 254 16.69 -17.15 -27.21
CA GLU A 254 16.42 -16.84 -25.79
C GLU A 254 15.41 -15.70 -25.62
N THR A 255 15.42 -14.73 -26.53
CA THR A 255 14.45 -13.63 -26.56
C THR A 255 13.01 -14.10 -26.66
N ASP A 256 12.75 -15.29 -27.22
CA ASP A 256 11.39 -15.82 -27.33
C ASP A 256 10.85 -16.20 -25.94
N ALA A 257 11.68 -16.81 -25.09
CA ALA A 257 11.30 -17.15 -23.72
C ALA A 257 11.05 -15.87 -22.90
N GLN A 258 11.93 -14.87 -23.02
CA GLN A 258 11.75 -13.58 -22.35
C GLN A 258 10.43 -12.92 -22.77
N MET A 259 10.15 -12.81 -24.08
CA MET A 259 8.92 -12.17 -24.56
C MET A 259 7.65 -12.94 -24.17
N LEU A 260 7.72 -14.28 -24.13
CA LEU A 260 6.61 -15.10 -23.65
C LEU A 260 6.36 -14.86 -22.15
N GLY A 261 7.41 -14.83 -21.33
CA GLY A 261 7.32 -14.48 -19.91
C GLY A 261 6.68 -13.11 -19.71
N ARG A 262 7.12 -12.09 -20.44
CA ARG A 262 6.53 -10.73 -20.41
C ARG A 262 5.02 -10.72 -20.69
N CYS A 263 4.51 -11.61 -21.55
CA CYS A 263 3.07 -11.70 -21.80
C CYS A 263 2.29 -12.07 -20.53
N TYR A 264 2.76 -13.08 -19.79
CA TYR A 264 2.14 -13.52 -18.54
C TYR A 264 2.32 -12.45 -17.46
N TRP A 265 3.53 -11.91 -17.29
CA TRP A 265 3.82 -10.88 -16.29
C TRP A 265 2.96 -9.62 -16.51
N ASN A 266 2.99 -9.04 -17.71
CA ASN A 266 2.24 -7.81 -18.01
C ASN A 266 0.72 -8.01 -17.92
N SER A 267 0.24 -9.23 -18.17
CA SER A 267 -1.18 -9.55 -17.96
C SER A 267 -1.54 -9.57 -16.46
N LEU A 268 -0.69 -10.15 -15.62
CA LEU A 268 -0.88 -10.15 -14.16
C LEU A 268 -0.78 -8.74 -13.56
N GLU A 269 0.21 -7.95 -13.99
CA GLU A 269 0.32 -6.54 -13.56
C GLU A 269 -0.88 -5.70 -13.98
N LEU A 270 -1.37 -5.89 -15.20
CA LEU A 270 -2.55 -5.17 -15.67
C LEU A 270 -3.80 -5.58 -14.87
N ALA A 271 -3.96 -6.87 -14.54
CA ALA A 271 -5.01 -7.33 -13.64
C ALA A 271 -4.91 -6.70 -12.25
N ARG A 272 -3.71 -6.70 -11.64
CA ARG A 272 -3.45 -6.07 -10.33
C ARG A 272 -3.74 -4.56 -10.36
N SER A 273 -3.39 -3.87 -11.45
CA SER A 273 -3.67 -2.43 -11.61
C SER A 273 -5.17 -2.11 -11.67
N LYS A 274 -6.00 -3.08 -12.05
CA LYS A 274 -7.46 -3.00 -12.16
C LYS A 274 -8.21 -3.66 -11.00
N ASN A 275 -7.49 -4.08 -9.96
CA ASN A 275 -8.03 -4.79 -8.80
C ASN A 275 -8.79 -6.07 -9.16
N ILE A 276 -8.26 -6.83 -10.13
CA ILE A 276 -8.82 -8.12 -10.58
C ILE A 276 -8.13 -9.26 -9.83
N HIS A 277 -8.91 -10.10 -9.14
CA HIS A 277 -8.40 -11.17 -8.29
C HIS A 277 -8.57 -12.58 -8.87
N SER A 278 -9.14 -12.71 -10.07
CA SER A 278 -9.25 -13.97 -10.79
C SER A 278 -9.02 -13.84 -12.30
N ILE A 279 -7.97 -14.54 -12.77
CA ILE A 279 -7.50 -14.47 -14.15
C ILE A 279 -7.32 -15.86 -14.76
N ALA A 280 -7.76 -16.03 -16.00
CA ALA A 280 -7.61 -17.27 -16.75
C ALA A 280 -6.69 -17.09 -17.98
N PHE A 281 -5.67 -17.94 -18.10
CA PHE A 281 -4.71 -17.94 -19.21
C PHE A 281 -4.92 -19.12 -20.17
N PRO A 282 -4.81 -18.91 -21.49
CA PRO A 282 -4.62 -19.99 -22.46
C PRO A 282 -3.12 -20.35 -22.56
N ALA A 283 -2.78 -21.40 -23.32
CA ALA A 283 -1.39 -21.72 -23.66
C ALA A 283 -0.86 -20.77 -24.77
N ILE A 284 -0.40 -19.57 -24.37
CA ILE A 284 0.06 -18.50 -25.29
C ILE A 284 1.17 -19.01 -26.22
N SER A 285 1.13 -18.60 -27.49
CA SER A 285 2.08 -18.93 -28.56
C SER A 285 2.20 -20.41 -29.01
N THR A 286 1.56 -21.37 -28.34
CA THR A 286 1.68 -22.81 -28.66
C THR A 286 0.93 -23.26 -29.92
N GLY A 287 0.04 -22.42 -30.45
CA GLY A 287 -0.73 -22.69 -31.67
C GLY A 287 -0.06 -22.11 -32.93
N ALA A 288 -0.69 -21.09 -33.51
CA ALA A 288 -0.24 -20.49 -34.78
C ALA A 288 1.21 -19.96 -34.73
N TYR A 289 1.70 -19.56 -33.55
CA TYR A 289 3.05 -19.02 -33.33
C TYR A 289 4.11 -20.10 -33.05
N ARG A 290 3.69 -21.39 -33.02
CA ARG A 290 4.54 -22.59 -33.05
C ARG A 290 5.57 -22.71 -31.92
N TYR A 291 5.34 -22.07 -30.78
CA TYR A 291 6.18 -22.29 -29.61
C TYR A 291 6.03 -23.75 -29.14
N PRO A 292 7.12 -24.52 -28.94
CA PRO A 292 7.05 -25.88 -28.43
C PRO A 292 6.29 -25.94 -27.11
N PHE A 293 5.32 -26.85 -27.00
CA PHE A 293 4.34 -26.83 -25.90
C PHE A 293 4.98 -26.94 -24.51
N VAL A 294 5.89 -27.90 -24.29
CA VAL A 294 6.53 -28.10 -22.97
C VAL A 294 7.42 -26.91 -22.58
N PRO A 295 8.36 -26.42 -23.43
CA PRO A 295 9.09 -25.18 -23.15
C PRO A 295 8.22 -23.94 -22.92
N ALA A 296 7.08 -23.82 -23.62
CA ALA A 296 6.13 -22.73 -23.36
C ALA A 296 5.46 -22.87 -21.99
N ALA A 297 5.12 -24.09 -21.58
CA ALA A 297 4.55 -24.39 -20.27
C ALA A 297 5.53 -24.07 -19.15
N GLU A 298 6.81 -24.40 -19.31
CA GLU A 298 7.90 -24.04 -18.37
C GLU A 298 7.97 -22.53 -18.16
N VAL A 299 8.04 -21.74 -19.24
CA VAL A 299 8.06 -20.27 -19.15
C VAL A 299 6.78 -19.75 -18.48
N ALA A 300 5.62 -20.23 -18.90
CA ALA A 300 4.33 -19.78 -18.37
C ALA A 300 4.20 -20.04 -16.86
N VAL A 301 4.49 -21.27 -16.43
CA VAL A 301 4.39 -21.69 -15.04
C VAL A 301 5.42 -20.96 -14.19
N ARG A 302 6.67 -20.90 -14.62
CA ARG A 302 7.74 -20.20 -13.89
C ARG A 302 7.42 -18.73 -13.69
N THR A 303 7.04 -18.01 -14.75
CA THR A 303 6.71 -16.58 -14.62
C THR A 303 5.51 -16.33 -13.72
N VAL A 304 4.45 -17.16 -13.81
CA VAL A 304 3.29 -17.02 -12.92
C VAL A 304 3.65 -17.36 -11.47
N PHE A 305 4.45 -18.41 -11.25
CA PHE A 305 4.91 -18.80 -9.92
C PHE A 305 5.75 -17.68 -9.28
N ASP A 306 6.77 -17.19 -9.99
CA ASP A 306 7.64 -16.10 -9.54
C ASP A 306 6.82 -14.85 -9.24
N TRP A 307 5.90 -14.47 -10.13
CA TRP A 307 5.04 -13.31 -9.90
C TRP A 307 4.21 -13.45 -8.61
N LEU A 308 3.63 -14.62 -8.35
CA LEU A 308 2.85 -14.86 -7.13
C LEU A 308 3.71 -14.85 -5.87
N LYS A 309 4.95 -15.36 -5.94
CA LYS A 309 5.91 -15.34 -4.83
C LYS A 309 6.44 -13.94 -4.54
N ILE A 310 6.64 -13.15 -5.58
CA ILE A 310 7.07 -11.76 -5.47
C ILE A 310 5.92 -10.87 -4.96
N ASN A 311 4.66 -11.22 -5.24
CA ASN A 311 3.47 -10.44 -4.88
C ASN A 311 2.55 -11.15 -3.85
N PRO A 312 3.05 -11.61 -2.68
CA PRO A 312 2.25 -12.36 -1.71
C PRO A 312 1.11 -11.55 -1.09
N GLN A 313 1.24 -10.21 -1.05
CA GLN A 313 0.25 -9.27 -0.56
C GLN A 313 -0.95 -9.10 -1.50
N TYR A 314 -0.82 -9.52 -2.77
CA TYR A 314 -1.90 -9.43 -3.75
C TYR A 314 -2.47 -10.81 -4.07
N ALA A 315 -3.57 -11.14 -3.40
CA ALA A 315 -4.27 -12.39 -3.62
C ALA A 315 -4.73 -12.56 -5.08
N MET A 316 -4.28 -13.62 -5.75
CA MET A 316 -4.62 -13.86 -7.15
C MET A 316 -4.99 -15.34 -7.39
N ARG A 317 -6.18 -15.56 -7.95
CA ARG A 317 -6.60 -16.87 -8.45
C ARG A 317 -6.25 -17.00 -9.93
N VAL A 318 -5.20 -17.75 -10.24
CA VAL A 318 -4.75 -18.01 -11.61
C VAL A 318 -5.27 -19.35 -12.09
N THR A 319 -5.87 -19.37 -13.29
CA THR A 319 -6.32 -20.61 -13.93
C THR A 319 -5.67 -20.76 -15.30
N PHE A 320 -4.95 -21.86 -15.53
CA PHE A 320 -4.56 -22.24 -16.88
C PHE A 320 -5.68 -23.09 -17.50
N VAL A 321 -6.31 -22.55 -18.55
CA VAL A 321 -7.40 -23.19 -19.30
C VAL A 321 -6.82 -23.79 -20.59
N LEU A 322 -6.72 -25.12 -20.61
CA LEU A 322 -5.96 -25.87 -21.59
C LEU A 322 -6.87 -26.72 -22.49
N SER A 323 -6.40 -27.05 -23.69
CA SER A 323 -7.21 -27.71 -24.73
C SER A 323 -7.48 -29.19 -24.48
N SER A 324 -6.69 -29.85 -23.62
CA SER A 324 -6.85 -31.26 -23.27
C SER A 324 -6.41 -31.51 -21.83
N ARG A 325 -6.71 -32.72 -21.33
CA ARG A 325 -6.30 -33.14 -19.99
C ARG A 325 -4.79 -33.38 -19.91
N GLU A 326 -4.21 -33.98 -20.94
CA GLU A 326 -2.77 -34.22 -21.06
C GLU A 326 -1.98 -32.92 -20.99
N ASN A 327 -2.47 -31.88 -21.66
CA ASN A 327 -1.88 -30.54 -21.60
C ASN A 327 -1.94 -29.96 -20.18
N ALA A 328 -3.05 -30.17 -19.46
CA ALA A 328 -3.18 -29.75 -18.06
C ALA A 328 -2.29 -30.53 -17.10
N ASP A 329 -2.06 -31.82 -17.36
CA ASP A 329 -1.16 -32.65 -16.58
C ASP A 329 0.31 -32.22 -16.78
N VAL A 330 0.71 -31.77 -17.97
CA VAL A 330 2.03 -31.17 -18.21
C VAL A 330 2.24 -29.92 -17.36
N TYR A 331 1.31 -28.97 -17.41
CA TYR A 331 1.42 -27.74 -16.60
C TYR A 331 1.45 -28.05 -15.09
N ARG A 332 0.67 -29.04 -14.64
CA ARG A 332 0.65 -29.49 -13.24
C ARG A 332 1.98 -30.10 -12.81
N ALA A 333 2.60 -30.91 -13.67
CA ALA A 333 3.92 -31.49 -13.40
C ALA A 333 5.00 -30.40 -13.30
N VAL A 334 5.05 -29.50 -14.29
CA VAL A 334 5.98 -28.36 -14.29
C VAL A 334 5.82 -27.50 -13.03
N TRP A 335 4.58 -27.25 -12.59
CA TRP A 335 4.33 -26.51 -11.34
C TRP A 335 4.88 -27.25 -10.12
N ALA A 336 4.65 -28.56 -10.02
CA ALA A 336 5.13 -29.36 -8.89
C ALA A 336 6.66 -29.41 -8.85
N ASP A 337 7.30 -29.58 -10.01
CA ASP A 337 8.76 -29.62 -10.14
C ASP A 337 9.36 -28.26 -9.73
N TYR A 338 8.85 -27.16 -10.29
CA TYR A 338 9.36 -25.82 -9.98
C TYR A 338 9.13 -25.41 -8.52
N ALA A 339 7.96 -25.75 -7.96
CA ALA A 339 7.67 -25.48 -6.56
C ALA A 339 8.63 -26.22 -5.60
N ALA A 340 9.08 -27.42 -5.96
CA ALA A 340 10.04 -28.18 -5.17
C ALA A 340 11.48 -27.62 -5.30
N GLU A 341 11.83 -27.08 -6.47
CA GLU A 341 13.15 -26.48 -6.73
C GLU A 341 13.30 -25.09 -6.12
N TYR A 342 12.22 -24.30 -6.06
CA TYR A 342 12.26 -22.90 -5.63
C TYR A 342 12.86 -22.71 -4.23
N ASP A 343 12.50 -23.57 -3.27
CA ASP A 343 13.00 -23.48 -1.90
C ASP A 343 14.49 -23.86 -1.78
N ALA A 344 15.05 -24.59 -2.76
CA ALA A 344 16.46 -24.98 -2.79
C ALA A 344 17.37 -23.92 -3.46
N ASP A 345 16.84 -23.17 -4.44
CA ASP A 345 17.62 -22.27 -5.31
C ASP A 345 17.87 -20.88 -4.69
N LEU A 346 17.08 -20.47 -3.68
CA LEU A 346 17.26 -19.20 -2.93
C LEU A 346 18.65 -19.05 -2.26
N THR A 347 19.42 -20.13 -2.18
CA THR A 347 20.77 -20.15 -1.58
C THR A 347 21.90 -20.33 -2.62
N ALA A 348 21.57 -20.56 -3.89
CA ALA A 348 22.50 -21.04 -4.91
C ALA A 348 22.72 -20.05 -6.06
N GLY A 349 22.94 -18.78 -5.76
CA GLY A 349 23.04 -17.74 -6.80
C GLY A 349 23.96 -16.57 -6.48
N ALA A 350 25.21 -16.82 -6.07
CA ALA A 350 26.24 -15.79 -6.11
C ALA A 350 26.56 -15.46 -7.58
N ASN A 351 25.80 -14.52 -8.14
CA ASN A 351 26.00 -14.05 -9.51
C ASN A 351 27.09 -12.96 -9.47
N ASP A 352 28.25 -13.24 -10.06
CA ASP A 352 29.37 -12.31 -10.15
C ASP A 352 28.86 -10.94 -10.66
N GLY A 353 29.12 -9.88 -9.89
CA GLY A 353 28.80 -8.51 -10.27
C GLY A 353 27.36 -8.03 -10.02
N ILE A 354 26.48 -8.81 -9.36
CA ILE A 354 25.07 -8.38 -9.16
C ILE A 354 24.96 -7.06 -8.38
N LEU A 355 25.80 -6.89 -7.35
CA LEU A 355 25.80 -5.70 -6.52
C LEU A 355 26.27 -4.46 -7.31
N GLU A 356 27.33 -4.59 -8.11
CA GLU A 356 27.84 -3.52 -8.97
C GLU A 356 26.81 -3.12 -10.03
N ARG A 357 26.08 -4.11 -10.60
CA ARG A 357 24.96 -3.84 -11.51
C ARG A 357 23.83 -3.13 -10.80
N ALA A 358 23.46 -3.53 -9.58
CA ALA A 358 22.39 -2.92 -8.80
C ALA A 358 22.72 -1.45 -8.46
N VAL A 359 23.95 -1.18 -8.02
CA VAL A 359 24.44 0.20 -7.78
C VAL A 359 24.41 1.02 -9.06
N SER A 360 24.91 0.50 -10.17
CA SER A 360 24.91 1.21 -11.46
C SER A 360 23.49 1.51 -11.94
N PHE A 361 22.58 0.54 -11.78
CA PHE A 361 21.18 0.67 -12.14
C PHE A 361 20.48 1.73 -11.30
N ALA A 362 20.60 1.68 -9.96
CA ALA A 362 20.02 2.68 -9.07
C ALA A 362 20.57 4.09 -9.35
N MET A 363 21.88 4.21 -9.60
CA MET A 363 22.50 5.50 -9.96
C MET A 363 21.93 6.09 -11.25
N GLU A 364 21.72 5.29 -12.29
CA GLU A 364 21.13 5.77 -13.54
C GLU A 364 19.64 6.07 -13.39
N ALA A 365 18.89 5.22 -12.68
CA ALA A 365 17.47 5.43 -12.42
C ALA A 365 17.19 6.74 -11.65
N HIS A 366 18.09 7.11 -10.73
CA HIS A 366 18.00 8.36 -9.96
C HIS A 366 18.84 9.51 -10.56
N ARG A 367 19.30 9.41 -11.81
CA ARG A 367 20.17 10.43 -12.43
C ARG A 367 19.48 11.80 -12.45
N GLY A 368 20.09 12.78 -11.78
CA GLY A 368 19.59 14.16 -11.67
C GLY A 368 18.53 14.37 -10.58
N ALA A 369 18.16 13.34 -9.83
CA ALA A 369 17.25 13.46 -8.70
C ALA A 369 17.97 13.96 -7.43
N VAL A 370 17.36 14.95 -6.76
CA VAL A 370 17.72 15.41 -5.40
C VAL A 370 16.65 14.95 -4.43
N ARG A 371 17.03 14.65 -3.18
CA ARG A 371 16.07 14.17 -2.16
C ARG A 371 15.02 15.26 -1.86
N LYS A 372 13.76 14.88 -1.65
CA LYS A 372 12.68 15.83 -1.27
C LYS A 372 13.10 16.65 -0.04
N GLY A 373 13.15 17.98 -0.19
CA GLY A 373 13.48 18.90 0.90
C GLY A 373 14.98 19.05 1.22
N SER A 374 15.90 18.60 0.35
CA SER A 374 17.35 18.70 0.55
C SER A 374 18.13 18.87 -0.76
N ASP A 375 19.32 19.48 -0.70
CA ASP A 375 20.29 19.55 -1.82
C ASP A 375 21.13 18.26 -1.98
N ARG A 376 20.86 17.22 -1.19
CA ARG A 376 21.64 15.97 -1.18
C ARG A 376 21.27 15.07 -2.37
N PRO A 377 22.28 14.46 -3.05
CA PRO A 377 22.04 13.45 -4.07
C PRO A 377 21.24 12.26 -3.51
N TYR A 378 20.24 11.82 -4.27
CA TYR A 378 19.33 10.73 -3.86
C TYR A 378 20.08 9.44 -3.47
N ILE A 379 21.15 9.11 -4.21
CA ILE A 379 21.94 7.88 -4.05
C ILE A 379 22.56 7.69 -2.66
N LEU A 380 22.70 8.75 -1.86
CA LEU A 380 23.28 8.64 -0.52
C LEU A 380 22.48 7.72 0.42
N HIS A 381 21.15 7.70 0.30
CA HIS A 381 20.31 6.84 1.14
C HIS A 381 20.45 5.36 0.78
N PRO A 382 20.28 4.93 -0.49
CA PRO A 382 20.56 3.54 -0.89
C PRO A 382 21.96 3.03 -0.52
N ILE A 383 22.98 3.89 -0.58
CA ILE A 383 24.36 3.52 -0.20
C ILE A 383 24.52 3.39 1.33
N GLU A 384 23.83 4.22 2.11
CA GLU A 384 23.79 4.05 3.57
C GLU A 384 23.08 2.74 3.95
N THR A 385 21.94 2.45 3.34
CA THR A 385 21.21 1.18 3.51
C THR A 385 22.10 -0.01 3.17
N LEU A 386 22.84 0.03 2.05
CA LEU A 386 23.84 -0.97 1.69
C LEU A 386 24.90 -1.15 2.78
N GLY A 387 25.45 -0.05 3.31
CA GLY A 387 26.46 -0.09 4.36
C GLY A 387 25.95 -0.74 5.65
N ILE A 388 24.70 -0.46 6.04
CA ILE A 388 24.06 -1.08 7.21
C ILE A 388 23.84 -2.57 6.96
N LEU A 389 23.30 -2.96 5.80
CA LEU A 389 23.11 -4.37 5.44
C LEU A 389 24.43 -5.15 5.44
N ALA A 390 25.48 -4.56 4.88
CA ALA A 390 26.82 -5.15 4.89
C ALA A 390 27.36 -5.34 6.33
N SER A 391 27.07 -4.40 7.24
CA SER A 391 27.47 -4.52 8.65
C SER A 391 26.75 -5.65 9.39
N MET A 392 25.55 -6.03 8.93
CA MET A 392 24.79 -7.18 9.45
C MET A 392 25.09 -8.47 8.68
N ASN A 393 26.16 -8.52 7.88
CA ASN A 393 26.57 -9.68 7.08
C ASN A 393 25.46 -10.21 6.14
N ALA A 394 24.66 -9.29 5.59
CA ALA A 394 23.62 -9.60 4.59
C ALA A 394 24.20 -10.28 3.34
N ASP A 395 23.44 -11.19 2.73
CA ASP A 395 23.80 -11.80 1.46
C ASP A 395 23.74 -10.79 0.29
N ILE A 396 24.34 -11.15 -0.85
CA ILE A 396 24.51 -10.24 -1.98
C ILE A 396 23.18 -9.81 -2.62
N ASN A 397 22.16 -10.67 -2.60
CA ASN A 397 20.85 -10.34 -3.16
C ASN A 397 20.09 -9.38 -2.24
N LEU A 398 20.21 -9.57 -0.92
CA LEU A 398 19.67 -8.65 0.08
C LEU A 398 20.36 -7.28 0.02
N MET A 399 21.68 -7.25 -0.14
CA MET A 399 22.43 -6.00 -0.37
C MET A 399 21.99 -5.32 -1.68
N ALA A 400 21.82 -6.07 -2.77
CA ALA A 400 21.31 -5.54 -4.03
C ALA A 400 19.88 -4.98 -3.86
N ALA A 401 19.01 -5.68 -3.13
CA ALA A 401 17.67 -5.21 -2.82
C ALA A 401 17.71 -3.91 -2.00
N GLY A 402 18.61 -3.79 -1.02
CA GLY A 402 18.82 -2.56 -0.26
C GLY A 402 19.26 -1.36 -1.11
N VAL A 403 19.98 -1.58 -2.21
CA VAL A 403 20.32 -0.51 -3.15
C VAL A 403 19.15 -0.16 -4.07
N LEU A 404 18.32 -1.14 -4.41
CA LEU A 404 17.21 -1.01 -5.36
C LEU A 404 15.87 -0.64 -4.71
N HIS A 405 15.74 -0.70 -3.38
CA HIS A 405 14.45 -0.64 -2.67
C HIS A 405 13.59 0.57 -3.04
N ASP A 406 14.22 1.71 -3.28
CA ASP A 406 13.56 2.96 -3.64
C ASP A 406 13.29 3.13 -5.14
N THR A 407 13.89 2.29 -5.99
CA THR A 407 13.79 2.46 -7.45
C THR A 407 12.37 2.25 -7.96
N LEU A 408 11.61 1.30 -7.38
CA LEU A 408 10.20 1.07 -7.73
C LEU A 408 9.29 2.23 -7.31
N GLU A 409 9.65 2.91 -6.23
CA GLU A 409 8.83 3.96 -5.66
C GLU A 409 9.07 5.31 -6.34
N ASP A 410 10.33 5.66 -6.59
CA ASP A 410 10.74 7.02 -6.90
C ASP A 410 11.27 7.21 -8.33
N THR A 411 11.18 6.17 -9.18
CA THR A 411 11.57 6.21 -10.60
C THR A 411 10.54 5.50 -11.48
N ASP A 412 10.74 5.51 -12.80
CA ASP A 412 9.91 4.76 -13.76
C ASP A 412 10.26 3.26 -13.83
N THR A 413 11.12 2.76 -12.93
CA THR A 413 11.52 1.35 -12.85
C THR A 413 10.31 0.48 -12.52
N SER A 414 10.10 -0.58 -13.31
CA SER A 414 9.07 -1.57 -13.02
C SER A 414 9.64 -2.77 -12.26
N LEU A 415 8.78 -3.49 -11.54
CA LEU A 415 9.16 -4.73 -10.87
C LEU A 415 9.64 -5.81 -11.86
N LEU A 416 9.16 -5.76 -13.10
CA LEU A 416 9.64 -6.61 -14.19
C LEU A 416 11.11 -6.31 -14.54
N ASP A 417 11.50 -5.03 -14.56
CA ASP A 417 12.89 -4.64 -14.84
C ASP A 417 13.84 -5.19 -13.78
N ILE A 418 13.40 -5.21 -12.51
CA ILE A 418 14.18 -5.78 -11.42
C ILE A 418 14.24 -7.30 -11.54
N TYR A 419 13.10 -7.95 -11.78
CA TYR A 419 13.02 -9.41 -11.98
C TYR A 419 13.93 -9.89 -13.11
N GLU A 420 13.90 -9.24 -14.28
CA GLU A 420 14.69 -9.67 -15.43
C GLU A 420 16.20 -9.42 -15.27
N GLN A 421 16.61 -8.40 -14.51
CA GLN A 421 18.03 -8.04 -14.36
C GLN A 421 18.70 -8.66 -13.13
N PHE A 422 17.94 -8.89 -12.06
CA PHE A 422 18.46 -9.29 -10.75
C PHE A 422 17.84 -10.60 -10.23
N GLY A 423 16.78 -11.10 -10.87
CA GLY A 423 16.15 -12.39 -10.53
C GLY A 423 15.02 -12.29 -9.51
N ALA A 424 14.38 -13.43 -9.27
CA ALA A 424 13.18 -13.53 -8.44
C ALA A 424 13.41 -13.14 -6.97
N ASP A 425 14.53 -13.56 -6.39
CA ASP A 425 14.86 -13.29 -4.98
C ASP A 425 15.02 -11.79 -4.71
N THR A 426 15.86 -11.09 -5.47
CA THR A 426 16.02 -9.63 -5.35
C THR A 426 14.70 -8.89 -5.64
N ALA A 427 13.94 -9.31 -6.64
CA ALA A 427 12.64 -8.70 -6.92
C ALA A 427 11.63 -8.90 -5.78
N ALA A 428 11.60 -10.08 -5.15
CA ALA A 428 10.76 -10.35 -3.99
C ALA A 428 11.14 -9.48 -2.79
N LEU A 429 12.44 -9.34 -2.49
CA LEU A 429 12.94 -8.50 -1.41
C LEU A 429 12.63 -7.02 -1.64
N VAL A 430 12.80 -6.52 -2.87
CA VAL A 430 12.47 -5.12 -3.22
C VAL A 430 10.96 -4.88 -3.13
N ASN A 431 10.13 -5.79 -3.67
CA ASN A 431 8.68 -5.62 -3.65
C ASN A 431 8.10 -5.70 -2.23
N ALA A 432 8.64 -6.58 -1.37
CA ALA A 432 8.23 -6.69 0.03
C ALA A 432 8.45 -5.39 0.82
N HIS A 433 9.41 -4.57 0.40
CA HIS A 433 9.71 -3.27 1.00
C HIS A 433 9.01 -2.09 0.29
N THR A 434 8.29 -2.32 -0.80
CA THR A 434 7.62 -1.28 -1.60
C THR A 434 6.18 -1.06 -1.14
N GLU A 435 5.79 0.19 -0.88
CA GLU A 435 4.43 0.55 -0.44
C GLU A 435 3.47 0.85 -1.62
N ASP A 436 2.20 0.45 -1.51
CA ASP A 436 1.18 0.81 -2.51
C ASP A 436 0.76 2.28 -2.39
N LYS A 437 1.41 3.15 -3.17
CA LYS A 437 1.15 4.61 -3.20
C LYS A 437 -0.28 5.01 -3.63
N ARG A 438 -1.15 4.06 -4.04
CA ARG A 438 -2.58 4.33 -4.27
C ARG A 438 -3.38 4.51 -2.97
N ARG A 439 -2.89 3.94 -1.87
CA ARG A 439 -3.53 4.01 -0.54
C ARG A 439 -3.05 5.23 0.24
N CYS A 440 -3.85 5.65 1.21
CA CYS A 440 -3.56 6.74 2.13
C CYS A 440 -2.31 6.43 2.97
N TRP A 441 -1.63 7.46 3.49
CA TRP A 441 -0.41 7.30 4.27
C TRP A 441 -0.62 6.36 5.46
N PHE A 442 -1.70 6.53 6.24
CA PHE A 442 -1.93 5.74 7.44
C PHE A 442 -2.08 4.25 7.13
N LEU A 443 -2.90 3.89 6.14
CA LEU A 443 -3.12 2.49 5.78
C LEU A 443 -1.86 1.83 5.19
N ARG A 444 -1.06 2.56 4.41
CA ARG A 444 0.25 2.04 3.93
C ARG A 444 1.17 1.71 5.11
N LYS A 445 1.27 2.63 6.08
CA LYS A 445 2.11 2.43 7.27
C LYS A 445 1.60 1.31 8.18
N LEU A 446 0.28 1.24 8.36
CA LEU A 446 -0.36 0.17 9.12
C LEU A 446 -0.13 -1.20 8.48
N HIS A 447 -0.25 -1.31 7.15
CA HIS A 447 0.07 -2.53 6.42
C HIS A 447 1.52 -2.98 6.67
N THR A 448 2.48 -2.06 6.56
CA THR A 448 3.89 -2.37 6.87
C THR A 448 4.06 -2.89 8.30
N VAL A 449 3.48 -2.22 9.30
CA VAL A 449 3.56 -2.64 10.70
C VAL A 449 2.97 -4.04 10.89
N ASN A 450 1.83 -4.35 10.28
CA ASN A 450 1.15 -5.63 10.43
C ASN A 450 1.85 -6.79 9.69
N GLU A 451 2.58 -6.51 8.61
CA GLU A 451 3.30 -7.54 7.85
C GLU A 451 4.66 -7.88 8.47
N ILE A 452 5.37 -6.91 9.08
CA ILE A 452 6.72 -7.11 9.65
C ILE A 452 6.84 -8.37 10.53
N PRO A 453 5.92 -8.65 11.48
CA PRO A 453 6.01 -9.85 12.32
C PRO A 453 6.10 -11.16 11.54
N ASN A 454 5.49 -11.23 10.36
CA ASN A 454 5.43 -12.42 9.51
C ASN A 454 6.60 -12.52 8.51
N LEU A 455 7.44 -11.49 8.42
CA LEU A 455 8.59 -11.49 7.53
C LEU A 455 9.69 -12.42 8.04
N ASP A 456 10.47 -12.98 7.11
CA ASP A 456 11.70 -13.67 7.46
C ASP A 456 12.80 -12.69 7.91
N ILE A 457 13.88 -13.24 8.46
CA ILE A 457 15.00 -12.45 8.98
C ILE A 457 15.66 -11.57 7.91
N ARG A 458 15.76 -12.02 6.65
CA ARG A 458 16.39 -11.26 5.55
C ARG A 458 15.58 -10.01 5.25
N MET A 459 14.26 -10.16 5.16
CA MET A 459 13.35 -9.03 4.93
C MET A 459 13.37 -8.06 6.13
N LYS A 460 13.39 -8.56 7.38
CA LYS A 460 13.52 -7.72 8.58
C LYS A 460 14.83 -6.91 8.60
N MET A 461 15.94 -7.50 8.14
CA MET A 461 17.22 -6.80 7.97
C MET A 461 17.12 -5.63 6.97
N LEU A 462 16.40 -5.79 5.86
CA LEU A 462 16.17 -4.68 4.92
C LEU A 462 15.32 -3.57 5.55
N VAL A 463 14.25 -3.94 6.24
CA VAL A 463 13.37 -2.98 6.93
C VAL A 463 14.17 -2.15 7.94
N ILE A 464 14.93 -2.80 8.83
CA ILE A 464 15.70 -2.08 9.85
C ILE A 464 16.79 -1.20 9.23
N ALA A 465 17.46 -1.66 8.18
CA ALA A 465 18.51 -0.88 7.51
C ALA A 465 17.95 0.43 6.94
N ASP A 466 16.80 0.37 6.25
CA ASP A 466 16.11 1.56 5.75
C ASP A 466 15.65 2.48 6.90
N LYS A 467 15.06 1.93 7.98
CA LYS A 467 14.57 2.76 9.09
C LYS A 467 15.70 3.43 9.87
N VAL A 468 16.82 2.75 10.08
CA VAL A 468 18.00 3.34 10.72
C VAL A 468 18.60 4.44 9.86
N ALA A 469 18.75 4.23 8.54
CA ALA A 469 19.24 5.27 7.63
C ALA A 469 18.31 6.52 7.66
N ASN A 470 17.00 6.32 7.69
CA ASN A 470 16.04 7.41 7.81
C ASN A 470 16.12 8.13 9.17
N LEU A 471 16.18 7.40 10.28
CA LEU A 471 16.31 7.95 11.62
C LEU A 471 17.62 8.71 11.85
N ARG A 472 18.75 8.21 11.33
CA ARG A 472 20.04 8.93 11.37
C ARG A 472 19.96 10.29 10.69
N ASN A 473 19.33 10.32 9.51
CA ASN A 473 19.11 11.55 8.76
C ASN A 473 18.17 12.51 9.52
N MET A 474 17.05 12.00 10.04
CA MET A 474 16.11 12.77 10.86
C MET A 474 16.78 13.37 12.10
N TYR A 475 17.55 12.57 12.83
CA TYR A 475 18.29 13.01 14.00
C TYR A 475 19.34 14.08 13.69
N SER A 476 20.06 13.93 12.57
CA SER A 476 21.02 14.93 12.11
C SER A 476 20.36 16.28 11.81
N ASP A 477 19.16 16.27 11.23
CA ASP A 477 18.41 17.49 10.91
C ASP A 477 17.71 18.07 12.14
N TYR A 478 17.14 17.23 13.01
CA TYR A 478 16.57 17.66 14.29
C TYR A 478 17.59 18.43 15.13
N LYS A 479 18.85 17.99 15.16
CA LYS A 479 19.93 18.72 15.84
C LYS A 479 20.20 20.14 15.31
N LYS A 480 19.80 20.43 14.06
CA LYS A 480 20.04 21.73 13.42
C LYS A 480 18.84 22.67 13.54
N ILE A 481 17.62 22.13 13.40
CA ILE A 481 16.38 22.93 13.27
C ILE A 481 15.32 22.64 14.34
N GLY A 482 15.54 21.66 15.23
CA GLY A 482 14.60 21.30 16.30
C GLY A 482 13.21 20.90 15.77
N GLU A 483 12.17 21.38 16.45
CA GLU A 483 10.77 21.06 16.17
C GLU A 483 10.28 21.53 14.78
N GLU A 484 10.96 22.47 14.12
CA GLU A 484 10.63 22.86 12.74
C GLU A 484 10.75 21.68 11.76
N LEU A 485 11.53 20.65 12.11
CA LEU A 485 11.70 19.42 11.33
C LEU A 485 10.35 18.80 10.96
N TRP A 486 9.39 18.77 11.89
CA TRP A 486 8.12 18.05 11.71
C TRP A 486 7.24 18.67 10.63
N THR A 487 7.45 19.96 10.32
CA THR A 487 6.75 20.65 9.22
C THR A 487 7.13 20.14 7.83
N ARG A 488 8.24 19.39 7.71
CA ARG A 488 8.71 18.79 6.45
C ARG A 488 8.01 17.47 6.10
N PHE A 489 7.27 16.89 7.03
CA PHE A 489 6.61 15.60 6.86
C PHE A 489 5.12 15.77 6.55
N ASN A 490 4.54 14.82 5.83
CA ASN A 490 3.11 14.79 5.53
C ASN A 490 2.26 14.41 6.75
N ALA A 491 2.83 13.68 7.71
CA ALA A 491 2.17 13.23 8.92
C ALA A 491 2.72 13.96 10.15
N PRO A 492 1.89 14.27 11.16
CA PRO A 492 2.31 14.91 12.40
C PRO A 492 3.30 14.05 13.20
N LYS A 493 4.04 14.69 14.11
CA LYS A 493 5.06 14.04 14.96
C LYS A 493 4.49 12.84 15.71
N ALA A 494 3.25 12.93 16.20
CA ALA A 494 2.57 11.84 16.89
C ALA A 494 2.37 10.59 16.02
N LEU A 495 1.96 10.75 14.75
CA LEU A 495 1.80 9.61 13.84
C LEU A 495 3.14 9.05 13.37
N GLN A 496 4.17 9.90 13.25
CA GLN A 496 5.53 9.44 12.99
C GLN A 496 6.07 8.61 14.16
N ALA A 497 5.85 9.06 15.40
CA ALA A 497 6.24 8.34 16.61
C ALA A 497 5.55 6.97 16.70
N TRP A 498 4.22 6.93 16.48
CA TRP A 498 3.47 5.68 16.40
C TRP A 498 4.07 4.72 15.36
N TYR A 499 4.37 5.21 14.15
CA TYR A 499 4.91 4.37 13.07
C TYR A 499 6.29 3.80 13.39
N TYR A 500 7.26 4.65 13.77
CA TYR A 500 8.61 4.20 14.09
C TYR A 500 8.66 3.36 15.38
N GLY A 501 7.83 3.68 16.37
CA GLY A 501 7.67 2.89 17.60
C GLY A 501 7.12 1.50 17.30
N SER A 502 6.03 1.42 16.53
CA SER A 502 5.43 0.13 16.14
C SER A 502 6.39 -0.74 15.33
N ILE A 503 7.21 -0.14 14.45
CA ILE A 503 8.26 -0.89 13.73
C ILE A 503 9.33 -1.37 14.71
N ASN A 504 9.81 -0.51 15.61
CA ASN A 504 10.82 -0.89 16.60
C ASN A 504 10.36 -2.09 17.43
N ASP A 505 9.12 -2.06 17.91
CA ASP A 505 8.52 -3.15 18.68
C ASP A 505 8.37 -4.43 17.85
N SER A 506 7.92 -4.31 16.59
CA SER A 506 7.76 -5.44 15.68
C SER A 506 9.08 -6.09 15.26
N LEU A 507 10.20 -5.39 15.42
CA LEU A 507 11.56 -5.86 15.13
C LEU A 507 12.32 -6.27 16.39
N ALA A 508 11.68 -6.35 17.56
CA ALA A 508 12.35 -6.63 18.82
C ALA A 508 13.20 -7.92 18.83
N GLU A 509 12.78 -8.95 18.08
CA GLU A 509 13.55 -10.19 17.92
C GLU A 509 14.94 -9.99 17.31
N LEU A 510 15.17 -8.88 16.56
CA LEU A 510 16.48 -8.56 16.00
C LEU A 510 17.53 -8.25 17.08
N ALA A 511 17.12 -7.99 18.31
CA ALA A 511 18.01 -7.83 19.45
C ALA A 511 18.75 -9.14 19.82
N ASP A 512 18.17 -10.29 19.48
CA ASP A 512 18.68 -11.61 19.90
C ASP A 512 19.77 -12.15 18.96
N TYR A 513 19.82 -11.67 17.72
CA TYR A 513 20.81 -12.11 16.73
C TYR A 513 22.10 -11.27 16.81
N VAL A 514 23.26 -11.91 16.74
CA VAL A 514 24.57 -11.24 16.83
C VAL A 514 24.74 -10.24 15.69
N GLU A 515 24.26 -10.59 14.51
CA GLU A 515 24.40 -9.83 13.27
C GLU A 515 23.55 -8.55 13.26
N THR A 516 22.39 -8.53 13.92
CA THR A 516 21.43 -7.41 13.83
C THR A 516 21.30 -6.59 15.12
N ARG A 517 21.72 -7.13 16.26
CA ARG A 517 21.49 -6.52 17.58
C ARG A 517 22.01 -5.10 17.73
N ASP A 518 23.20 -4.81 17.21
CA ASP A 518 23.78 -3.46 17.34
C ASP A 518 22.96 -2.43 16.57
N ILE A 519 22.46 -2.79 15.39
CA ILE A 519 21.61 -1.94 14.56
C ILE A 519 20.22 -1.78 15.19
N TYR A 520 19.67 -2.83 15.81
CA TYR A 520 18.43 -2.75 16.58
C TYR A 520 18.52 -1.75 17.73
N TRP A 521 19.54 -1.86 18.58
CA TRP A 521 19.70 -0.93 19.70
C TRP A 521 20.03 0.49 19.25
N GLU A 522 20.72 0.66 18.11
CA GLU A 522 20.89 1.96 17.48
C GLU A 522 19.54 2.56 17.04
N MET A 523 18.68 1.77 16.38
CA MET A 523 17.33 2.19 15.99
C MET A 523 16.53 2.66 17.21
N THR A 524 16.49 1.84 18.27
CA THR A 524 15.80 2.16 19.52
C THR A 524 16.32 3.45 20.14
N ALA A 525 17.64 3.64 20.16
CA ALA A 525 18.26 4.85 20.70
C ALA A 525 17.90 6.12 19.91
N LEU A 526 17.96 6.04 18.57
CA LEU A 526 17.59 7.15 17.68
C LEU A 526 16.10 7.50 17.79
N PHE A 527 15.24 6.49 17.86
CA PHE A 527 13.81 6.66 18.08
C PHE A 527 13.54 7.41 19.39
N LYS A 528 14.11 6.93 20.51
CA LYS A 528 13.95 7.57 21.82
C LYS A 528 14.46 9.01 21.81
N ASP A 529 15.62 9.28 21.20
CA ASP A 529 16.19 10.63 21.11
C ASP A 529 15.34 11.62 20.27
N LEU A 530 14.49 11.12 19.36
CA LEU A 530 13.64 11.93 18.48
C LEU A 530 12.21 12.12 18.99
N PHE A 531 11.66 11.11 19.66
CA PHE A 531 10.23 11.00 19.91
C PHE A 531 9.83 10.84 21.38
N VAL A 532 10.78 10.61 22.28
CA VAL A 532 10.48 10.33 23.70
C VAL A 532 11.11 11.38 24.59
N ASP A 533 10.25 12.05 25.37
CA ASP A 533 10.67 12.94 26.44
C ASP A 533 10.74 12.17 27.77
N TYR A 534 11.75 12.49 28.57
CA TYR A 534 11.99 11.85 29.86
C TYR A 534 11.80 12.84 31.00
N PHE A 535 11.13 12.39 32.05
CA PHE A 535 10.90 13.17 33.26
C PHE A 535 11.23 12.34 34.49
N ILE A 536 11.60 13.02 35.58
CA ILE A 536 11.78 12.38 36.88
C ILE A 536 10.94 13.10 37.93
N ASP A 537 10.28 12.29 38.74
CA ASP A 537 9.68 12.66 40.01
C ASP A 537 10.70 12.34 41.11
N ASP A 538 11.45 13.37 41.51
CA ASP A 538 12.47 13.24 42.55
C ASP A 538 11.84 12.96 43.94
N GLU A 539 10.54 13.19 44.14
CA GLU A 539 9.86 12.95 45.43
C GLU A 539 9.38 11.51 45.58
N ASN A 540 8.91 10.91 44.48
CA ASN A 540 8.34 9.56 44.49
C ASN A 540 9.27 8.48 43.91
N ASP A 541 10.50 8.83 43.52
CA ASP A 541 11.47 7.93 42.87
C ASP A 541 10.84 7.23 41.63
N VAL A 542 10.27 8.05 40.73
CA VAL A 542 9.63 7.57 39.48
C VAL A 542 10.24 8.27 38.26
N ILE A 543 10.55 7.50 37.22
CA ILE A 543 10.91 8.03 35.89
C ILE A 543 9.71 7.88 34.96
N TYR A 544 9.38 8.93 34.22
CA TYR A 544 8.36 8.90 33.18
C TYR A 544 9.00 8.99 31.80
N GLN A 545 8.49 8.21 30.86
CA GLN A 545 8.73 8.31 29.43
C GLN A 545 7.43 8.75 28.76
N ALA A 546 7.43 9.90 28.10
CA ALA A 546 6.30 10.38 27.32
C ALA A 546 6.67 10.37 25.84
N SER A 547 6.05 9.47 25.08
CA SER A 547 6.18 9.39 23.63
C SER A 547 5.31 10.46 22.95
N ALA A 548 5.75 10.97 21.81
CA ALA A 548 5.01 11.97 21.05
C ALA A 548 3.65 11.50 20.53
N ASP A 549 3.38 10.19 20.52
CA ASP A 549 2.05 9.62 20.25
C ASP A 549 1.09 9.64 21.46
N LYS A 550 1.50 10.31 22.55
CA LYS A 550 0.83 10.45 23.85
C LYS A 550 0.84 9.19 24.72
N THR A 551 1.61 8.16 24.35
CA THR A 551 1.82 7.00 25.22
C THR A 551 2.77 7.39 26.36
N ILE A 552 2.37 7.11 27.60
CA ILE A 552 3.18 7.39 28.79
C ILE A 552 3.51 6.07 29.50
N TYR A 553 4.79 5.88 29.77
CA TYR A 553 5.29 4.81 30.62
C TYR A 553 5.91 5.38 31.88
N MET A 554 5.79 4.67 32.98
CA MET A 554 6.45 5.00 34.23
C MET A 554 7.29 3.81 34.74
N LEU A 555 8.42 4.12 35.35
CA LEU A 555 9.30 3.18 36.03
C LEU A 555 9.40 3.61 37.48
N CYS A 556 8.98 2.76 38.41
CA CYS A 556 9.12 3.02 39.84
C CYS A 556 10.36 2.28 40.38
N ARG A 557 11.15 2.94 41.23
CA ARG A 557 12.30 2.29 41.87
C ARG A 557 11.93 1.04 42.67
N SER A 558 10.72 0.98 43.23
CA SER A 558 10.28 -0.16 44.05
C SER A 558 9.98 -1.43 43.26
N ASP A 559 9.65 -1.32 41.97
CA ASP A 559 9.25 -2.46 41.13
C ASP A 559 10.15 -2.67 39.90
N CYS A 560 10.99 -1.70 39.57
CA CYS A 560 11.97 -1.70 38.48
C CYS A 560 11.41 -2.26 37.17
N CYS A 561 10.12 -1.96 36.88
CA CYS A 561 9.46 -2.42 35.66
C CYS A 561 8.68 -1.27 35.01
N TRP A 562 8.94 -1.02 33.73
CA TRP A 562 8.18 -0.04 32.96
C TRP A 562 6.72 -0.48 32.82
N ARG A 563 5.78 0.41 33.16
CA ARG A 563 4.34 0.20 32.99
C ARG A 563 3.72 1.36 32.24
N GLN A 564 2.84 1.04 31.30
CA GLN A 564 2.01 2.05 30.65
C GLN A 564 0.99 2.59 31.67
N THR A 565 0.79 3.91 31.67
CA THR A 565 -0.26 4.57 32.46
C THR A 565 -1.24 5.29 31.54
N GLU A 566 -2.52 5.22 31.88
CA GLU A 566 -3.58 6.02 31.24
C GLU A 566 -3.68 7.42 31.87
N GLU A 567 -3.06 7.62 33.04
CA GLU A 567 -2.97 8.92 33.70
C GLU A 567 -1.94 9.81 32.97
N GLY A 568 -2.29 11.08 32.77
CA GLY A 568 -1.37 12.06 32.18
C GLY A 568 -0.12 12.29 33.05
N LEU A 569 0.87 13.00 32.50
CA LEU A 569 2.06 13.38 33.27
C LEU A 569 1.65 14.24 34.48
N PRO A 570 2.11 13.88 35.70
CA PRO A 570 1.96 14.73 36.87
C PRO A 570 2.53 16.14 36.69
N ASP A 571 1.97 17.10 37.43
CA ASP A 571 2.52 18.45 37.50
C ASP A 571 3.84 18.47 38.29
N GLY A 572 4.75 19.39 37.94
CA GLY A 572 5.98 19.64 38.70
C GLY A 572 7.16 18.71 38.40
N LEU A 573 7.02 17.80 37.43
CA LEU A 573 8.10 16.90 37.02
C LEU A 573 9.29 17.65 36.41
N ARG A 574 10.50 17.14 36.66
CA ARG A 574 11.73 17.68 36.07
C ARG A 574 12.09 16.91 34.80
N GLN A 575 12.16 17.61 33.67
CA GLN A 575 12.62 17.00 32.42
C GLN A 575 14.11 16.65 32.51
N ILE A 576 14.48 15.46 32.03
CA ILE A 576 15.85 14.95 32.00
C ILE A 576 16.18 14.40 30.61
N HIS A 577 17.47 14.30 30.31
CA HIS A 577 17.94 13.70 29.06
C HIS A 577 17.85 12.16 29.15
N ARG A 578 17.55 11.47 28.05
CA ARG A 578 17.53 9.99 27.96
C ARG A 578 18.69 9.29 28.69
N LYS A 579 19.94 9.61 28.32
CA LYS A 579 21.15 9.08 28.99
C LYS A 579 21.22 9.33 30.51
N ALA A 580 20.53 10.33 31.04
CA ALA A 580 20.42 10.52 32.49
C ALA A 580 19.37 9.56 33.07
N ALA A 581 18.22 9.39 32.40
CA ALA A 581 17.21 8.40 32.78
C ALA A 581 17.75 6.96 32.76
N GLU A 582 18.42 6.56 31.66
CA GLU A 582 19.04 5.22 31.53
C GLU A 582 20.04 4.95 32.66
N ARG A 583 20.87 5.93 33.04
CA ARG A 583 21.79 5.78 34.18
C ARG A 583 21.08 5.63 35.53
N ILE A 584 19.91 6.25 35.70
CA ILE A 584 19.13 6.12 36.93
C ILE A 584 18.45 4.75 36.97
N GLU A 585 17.89 4.31 35.84
CA GLU A 585 17.33 2.96 35.66
C GLU A 585 18.38 1.87 35.95
N ASP A 586 19.57 1.96 35.36
CA ASP A 586 20.68 1.03 35.62
C ASP A 586 20.99 0.95 37.12
N ASN A 587 21.14 2.10 37.78
CA ASN A 587 21.40 2.17 39.22
C ASN A 587 20.26 1.55 40.06
N TRP A 588 19.00 1.69 39.66
CA TRP A 588 17.86 1.09 40.37
C TRP A 588 17.75 -0.42 40.15
N THR A 589 18.21 -0.93 39.01
CA THR A 589 18.24 -2.38 38.75
C THR A 589 19.43 -3.12 39.38
N GLU A 590 20.52 -2.41 39.70
CA GLU A 590 21.69 -2.98 40.37
C GLU A 590 21.57 -3.05 41.91
N GLU A 591 20.65 -2.30 42.51
CA GLU A 591 20.32 -2.30 43.96
C GLU A 591 19.25 -3.34 44.33
#